data_AF-A0A7W0TF48-F1
#
_entry.id   AF-A0A7W0TF48-F1
#
_cell.length_a   1.000
_cell.length_b   1.000
_cell.length_c   1.000
_cell.angle_alpha   90.00
_cell.angle_beta   90.00
_cell.angle_gamma   90.00
#
_symmetry.space_group_name_H-M   'P 1'
#
loop_
_entity.id
_entity.type
_entity.pdbx_description
1 polymer ?
#
loop_
_entity_poly.entity_id
_entity_poly.type
_entity_poly.pdbx_seq_one_letter_code
_entity_poly.pdbx_strand_id
1 'polypeptide(L)'
;MAIGGAEATDVAKALGRARRSVQDWAYAYRDGGIDAVQPARRKGREPKLPRRRESELMARLDGGPRPADGGVCTLRGRDVVAILEREFGTKYSLGGAYDLLHRLGYSCLTPRPLHEKSDPAAVVAFKNQAPFL
;
A
#
# COMPACT_ATOMS: atom_id res chain seq x y z
N MET A 1 37.74 19.29 7.99
CA MET A 1 38.55 19.18 6.76
C MET A 1 38.07 20.14 5.67
N ALA A 2 36.83 20.05 5.16
CA ALA A 2 36.33 21.00 4.15
C ALA A 2 36.13 22.45 4.67
N ILE A 3 35.62 22.64 5.90
CA ILE A 3 35.46 23.96 6.53
C ILE A 3 36.82 24.65 6.79
N GLY A 4 37.91 23.87 6.83
CA GLY A 4 39.28 24.37 7.00
C GLY A 4 40.00 24.72 5.69
N GLY A 5 39.29 24.78 4.55
CA GLY A 5 39.86 25.14 3.25
C GLY A 5 40.64 24.03 2.52
N ALA A 6 40.50 22.76 2.96
CA ALA A 6 41.14 21.65 2.27
C ALA A 6 40.57 21.44 0.86
N GLU A 7 41.42 21.14 -0.11
CA GLU A 7 41.02 20.92 -1.50
C GLU A 7 40.22 19.61 -1.65
N ALA A 8 39.31 19.57 -2.62
CA ALA A 8 38.38 18.45 -2.78
C ALA A 8 39.11 17.11 -3.03
N THR A 9 40.29 17.12 -3.64
CA THR A 9 41.10 15.92 -3.87
C THR A 9 41.70 15.37 -2.59
N ASP A 10 42.10 16.22 -1.64
CA ASP A 10 42.65 15.78 -0.35
C ASP A 10 41.56 15.16 0.53
N VAL A 11 40.38 15.78 0.54
CA VAL A 11 39.19 15.23 1.20
C VAL A 11 38.77 13.91 0.56
N ALA A 12 38.83 13.80 -0.78
CA ALA A 12 38.52 12.57 -1.51
C ALA A 12 39.47 11.42 -1.15
N LYS A 13 40.79 11.69 -1.10
CA LYS A 13 41.80 10.72 -0.68
C LYS A 13 41.59 10.27 0.76
N ALA A 14 41.33 11.19 1.67
CA ALA A 14 41.10 10.89 3.08
C ALA A 14 39.82 10.06 3.32
N LEU A 15 38.76 10.29 2.54
CA LEU A 15 37.48 9.58 2.65
C LEU A 15 37.38 8.31 1.79
N GLY A 16 38.39 8.01 0.96
CA GLY A 16 38.33 6.89 0.01
C GLY A 16 37.18 7.01 -1.00
N ARG A 17 36.82 8.24 -1.38
CA ARG A 17 35.69 8.53 -2.29
C ARG A 17 36.17 9.25 -3.54
N ALA A 18 35.35 9.19 -4.59
CA ALA A 18 35.63 9.96 -5.80
C ALA A 18 35.52 11.47 -5.52
N ARG A 19 36.41 12.27 -6.13
CA ARG A 19 36.39 13.75 -6.05
C ARG A 19 35.00 14.33 -6.35
N ARG A 20 34.27 13.74 -7.31
CA ARG A 20 32.92 14.17 -7.68
C ARG A 20 31.91 14.02 -6.54
N SER A 21 31.93 12.92 -5.80
CA SER A 21 31.05 12.72 -4.64
C SER A 21 31.28 13.76 -3.54
N VAL A 22 32.54 14.13 -3.30
CA VAL A 22 32.89 15.18 -2.33
C VAL A 22 32.37 16.54 -2.79
N GLN A 23 32.50 16.86 -4.09
CA GLN A 23 31.94 18.08 -4.66
C GLN A 23 30.42 18.10 -4.61
N ASP A 24 29.75 16.99 -4.96
CA ASP A 24 28.29 16.88 -4.90
C ASP A 24 27.78 17.11 -3.47
N TRP A 25 28.45 16.57 -2.45
CA TRP A 25 28.11 16.84 -1.05
C TRP A 25 28.37 18.30 -0.64
N ALA A 26 29.50 18.88 -1.07
CA ALA A 26 29.82 20.27 -0.77
C ALA A 26 28.82 21.24 -1.40
N TYR A 27 28.41 20.99 -2.65
CA TYR A 27 27.38 21.77 -3.34
C TYR A 27 26.00 21.56 -2.73
N ALA A 28 25.61 20.32 -2.42
CA ALA A 28 24.35 20.05 -1.74
C ALA A 28 24.27 20.78 -0.38
N TYR A 29 25.36 20.75 0.40
CA TYR A 29 25.44 21.48 1.66
C TYR A 29 25.37 22.99 1.49
N ARG A 30 26.10 23.54 0.50
CA ARG A 30 26.10 24.98 0.20
C ARG A 30 24.70 25.47 -0.22
N ASP A 31 24.03 24.72 -1.10
CA ASP A 31 22.81 25.17 -1.77
C ASP A 31 21.53 24.85 -0.97
N GLY A 32 21.57 23.84 -0.08
CA GLY A 32 20.39 23.40 0.67
C GLY A 32 20.66 22.95 2.10
N GLY A 33 21.82 23.27 2.66
CA GLY A 33 22.16 22.96 4.05
C GLY A 33 22.29 21.46 4.34
N ILE A 34 22.22 21.10 5.61
CA ILE A 34 22.41 19.71 6.05
C ILE A 34 21.33 18.76 5.53
N ASP A 35 20.10 19.25 5.34
CA ASP A 35 18.98 18.44 4.86
C ASP A 35 19.16 18.03 3.39
N ALA A 36 19.80 18.87 2.57
CA ALA A 36 20.08 18.56 1.17
C ALA A 36 21.22 17.55 0.99
N VAL A 37 22.07 17.35 2.01
CA VAL A 37 23.09 16.29 2.00
C VAL A 37 22.46 14.92 2.20
N GLN A 38 21.30 14.84 2.87
CA GLN A 38 20.59 13.57 2.98
C GLN A 38 20.04 13.16 1.61
N PRO A 39 20.32 11.91 1.18
CA PRO A 39 19.78 11.42 -0.07
C PRO A 39 18.25 11.41 -0.01
N ALA A 40 17.60 12.11 -0.93
CA ALA A 40 16.15 12.04 -1.06
C ALA A 40 15.71 10.58 -1.27
N ARG A 41 14.61 10.19 -0.62
CA ARG A 41 14.01 8.87 -0.85
C ARG A 41 13.68 8.75 -2.34
N ARG A 42 14.35 7.81 -3.01
CA ARG A 42 14.08 7.52 -4.42
C ARG A 42 12.61 7.13 -4.56
N LYS A 43 11.91 7.76 -5.50
CA LYS A 43 10.55 7.37 -5.84
C LYS A 43 10.61 5.93 -6.34
N GLY A 44 9.84 5.05 -5.69
CA GLY A 44 9.71 3.66 -6.13
C GLY A 44 9.01 3.58 -7.49
N ARG A 45 8.86 2.35 -8.00
CA ARG A 45 8.08 2.11 -9.22
C ARG A 45 6.67 2.65 -9.06
N GLU A 46 6.18 3.36 -10.08
CA GLU A 46 4.80 3.83 -10.06
C GLU A 46 3.83 2.65 -9.94
N PRO A 47 2.75 2.79 -9.13
CA PRO A 47 1.75 1.75 -8.99
C PRO A 47 1.13 1.42 -10.35
N LYS A 48 0.84 0.14 -10.61
CA LYS A 48 0.25 -0.28 -11.89
C LYS A 48 -1.13 0.34 -12.11
N LEU A 49 -1.95 0.44 -11.04
CA LEU A 49 -3.16 1.22 -11.03
C LEU A 49 -2.84 2.68 -10.66
N PRO A 50 -3.09 3.66 -11.53
CA PRO A 50 -2.87 5.07 -11.20
C PRO A 50 -3.72 5.51 -10.00
N ARG A 51 -3.15 6.33 -9.11
CA ARG A 51 -3.83 6.82 -7.89
C ARG A 51 -5.20 7.45 -8.15
N ARG A 52 -5.34 8.15 -9.27
CA ARG A 52 -6.60 8.79 -9.72
C ARG A 52 -7.75 7.80 -9.99
N ARG A 53 -7.45 6.52 -10.28
CA ARG A 53 -8.44 5.47 -10.56
C ARG A 53 -8.76 4.61 -9.34
N GLU A 54 -8.13 4.89 -8.21
CA GLU A 54 -8.36 4.13 -6.98
C GLU A 54 -9.77 4.36 -6.43
N SER A 55 -10.26 5.59 -6.49
CA SER A 55 -11.63 5.91 -6.10
C SER A 55 -12.68 5.21 -6.97
N GLU A 56 -12.40 5.06 -8.26
CA GLU A 56 -13.26 4.32 -9.20
C GLU A 56 -13.29 2.83 -8.87
N LEU A 57 -12.13 2.24 -8.53
CA LEU A 57 -12.06 0.86 -8.07
C LEU A 57 -12.81 0.68 -6.74
N MET A 58 -12.67 1.60 -5.79
CA MET A 58 -13.37 1.54 -4.51
C MET A 58 -14.89 1.55 -4.72
N ALA A 59 -15.41 2.52 -5.49
CA ALA A 59 -16.82 2.60 -5.82
C ALA A 59 -17.34 1.32 -6.51
N ARG A 60 -16.52 0.72 -7.38
CA ARG A 60 -16.84 -0.54 -8.07
C ARG A 60 -16.91 -1.73 -7.11
N LEU A 61 -16.03 -1.80 -6.11
CA LEU A 61 -16.01 -2.87 -5.11
C LEU A 61 -17.13 -2.70 -4.07
N ASP A 62 -17.38 -1.46 -3.64
CA ASP A 62 -18.42 -1.12 -2.67
C ASP A 62 -19.84 -1.29 -3.25
N GLY A 63 -19.99 -1.14 -4.57
CA GLY A 63 -21.23 -1.45 -5.29
C GLY A 63 -21.58 -2.94 -5.34
N GLY A 64 -20.71 -3.81 -4.82
CA GLY A 64 -20.94 -5.25 -4.71
C GLY A 64 -20.75 -6.03 -6.01
N PRO A 65 -20.98 -7.36 -5.95
CA PRO A 65 -20.89 -8.22 -7.13
C PRO A 65 -21.99 -7.92 -8.14
N ARG A 66 -21.63 -7.90 -9.43
CA ARG A 66 -22.57 -7.79 -10.55
C ARG A 66 -22.85 -9.17 -11.14
N PRO A 67 -23.95 -9.36 -11.89
CA PRO A 67 -24.22 -10.60 -12.62
C PRO A 67 -23.05 -11.02 -13.55
N ALA A 68 -22.34 -10.05 -14.14
CA ALA A 68 -21.17 -10.26 -14.98
C ALA A 68 -19.94 -10.82 -14.24
N ASP A 69 -19.94 -10.79 -12.91
CA ASP A 69 -18.86 -11.31 -12.06
C ASP A 69 -19.04 -12.81 -11.74
N GLY A 70 -19.92 -13.50 -12.47
CA GLY A 70 -20.14 -14.94 -12.31
C GLY A 70 -21.19 -15.30 -11.26
N GLY A 71 -22.09 -14.37 -10.92
CA GLY A 71 -23.20 -14.62 -9.98
C GLY A 71 -22.78 -14.86 -8.54
N VAL A 72 -21.58 -14.43 -8.15
CA VAL A 72 -21.08 -14.58 -6.78
C VAL A 72 -21.77 -13.60 -5.82
N CYS A 73 -22.05 -14.04 -4.59
CA CYS A 73 -22.60 -13.15 -3.55
C CYS A 73 -21.52 -12.30 -2.86
N THR A 74 -20.24 -12.58 -3.08
CA THR A 74 -19.11 -11.87 -2.45
C THR A 74 -17.90 -11.89 -3.37
N LEU A 75 -17.26 -10.73 -3.57
CA LEU A 75 -16.05 -10.60 -4.37
C LEU A 75 -14.84 -11.17 -3.62
N ARG A 76 -14.18 -12.18 -4.18
CA ARG A 76 -12.94 -12.76 -3.67
C ARG A 76 -11.74 -12.09 -4.33
N GLY A 77 -10.54 -12.28 -3.78
CA GLY A 77 -9.32 -11.69 -4.35
C GLY A 77 -9.07 -12.04 -5.83
N ARG A 78 -9.48 -13.24 -6.28
CA ARG A 78 -9.40 -13.63 -7.70
C ARG A 78 -10.37 -12.83 -8.58
N ASP A 79 -11.55 -12.53 -8.06
CA ASP A 79 -12.55 -11.72 -8.78
C ASP A 79 -12.07 -10.28 -8.91
N VAL A 80 -11.42 -9.75 -7.87
CA VAL A 80 -10.78 -8.42 -7.91
C VAL A 80 -9.68 -8.37 -8.98
N VAL A 81 -8.85 -9.41 -9.11
CA VAL A 81 -7.86 -9.48 -10.20
C VAL A 81 -8.55 -9.45 -11.58
N ALA A 82 -9.62 -10.22 -11.76
CA ALA A 82 -10.36 -10.23 -13.01
C ALA A 82 -11.01 -8.87 -13.33
N ILE A 83 -11.57 -8.18 -12.31
CA ILE A 83 -12.12 -6.83 -12.42
C ILE A 83 -11.03 -5.83 -12.82
N LEU A 84 -9.87 -5.88 -12.17
CA LEU A 84 -8.72 -5.01 -12.49
C LEU A 84 -8.23 -5.21 -13.93
N GLU A 85 -8.22 -6.44 -14.42
CA GLU A 85 -7.82 -6.73 -15.80
C GLU A 85 -8.88 -6.29 -16.81
N ARG A 86 -10.16 -6.58 -16.55
CA ARG A 86 -11.27 -6.30 -17.49
C ARG A 86 -11.65 -4.82 -17.56
N GLU A 87 -11.75 -4.17 -16.41
CA GLU A 87 -12.30 -2.80 -16.30
C GLU A 87 -11.19 -1.75 -16.26
N PHE A 88 -10.05 -2.07 -15.64
CA PHE A 88 -8.94 -1.13 -15.48
C PHE A 88 -7.74 -1.43 -16.40
N GLY A 89 -7.81 -2.51 -17.20
CA GLY A 89 -6.75 -2.91 -18.13
C GLY A 89 -5.42 -3.25 -17.46
N THR A 90 -5.43 -3.51 -16.15
CA THR A 90 -4.21 -3.62 -15.35
C THR A 90 -4.02 -5.02 -14.81
N LYS A 91 -2.93 -5.69 -15.24
CA LYS A 91 -2.58 -7.03 -14.79
C LYS A 91 -1.92 -7.03 -13.41
N TYR A 92 -2.64 -7.58 -12.44
CA TYR A 92 -2.16 -7.79 -11.07
C TYR A 92 -1.99 -9.28 -10.78
N SER A 93 -0.94 -9.63 -10.01
CA SER A 93 -0.92 -10.92 -9.33
C SER A 93 -1.89 -10.89 -8.15
N LEU A 94 -2.30 -12.06 -7.67
CA LEU A 94 -3.18 -12.14 -6.50
C LEU A 94 -2.59 -11.41 -5.27
N GLY A 95 -1.29 -11.59 -5.00
CA GLY A 95 -0.60 -10.87 -3.93
C GLY A 95 -0.61 -9.35 -4.14
N GLY A 96 -0.32 -8.88 -5.35
CA GLY A 96 -0.34 -7.44 -5.65
C GLY A 96 -1.75 -6.84 -5.58
N ALA A 97 -2.79 -7.62 -5.88
CA ALA A 97 -4.17 -7.21 -5.68
C ALA A 97 -4.52 -7.11 -4.19
N TYR A 98 -4.03 -8.01 -3.34
CA TYR A 98 -4.17 -7.87 -1.89
C TYR A 98 -3.41 -6.65 -1.34
N ASP A 99 -2.19 -6.41 -1.79
CA ASP A 99 -1.43 -5.20 -1.40
C ASP A 99 -2.18 -3.92 -1.80
N LEU A 100 -2.79 -3.92 -2.99
CA LEU A 100 -3.65 -2.84 -3.45
C LEU A 100 -4.87 -2.66 -2.54
N LEU A 101 -5.60 -3.73 -2.26
CA LEU A 101 -6.78 -3.71 -1.39
C LEU A 101 -6.45 -3.23 0.02
N HIS A 102 -5.37 -3.73 0.64
CA HIS A 102 -4.91 -3.29 1.95
C HIS A 102 -4.58 -1.81 1.97
N ARG A 103 -3.93 -1.30 0.91
CA ARG A 103 -3.61 0.12 0.78
C ARG A 103 -4.85 1.00 0.61
N LEU A 104 -5.93 0.46 0.06
CA LEU A 104 -7.23 1.12 -0.07
C LEU A 104 -8.10 0.97 1.20
N GLY A 105 -7.61 0.29 2.23
CA GLY A 105 -8.31 0.10 3.50
C GLY A 105 -9.21 -1.13 3.56
N TYR A 106 -9.22 -1.98 2.53
CA TYR A 106 -9.98 -3.22 2.56
C TYR A 106 -9.25 -4.30 3.36
N SER A 107 -10.02 -5.11 4.08
CA SER A 107 -9.55 -6.27 4.82
C SER A 107 -10.30 -7.53 4.39
N CYS A 108 -9.64 -8.68 4.48
CA CYS A 108 -10.31 -9.96 4.28
C CYS A 108 -11.38 -10.17 5.35
N LEU A 109 -12.66 -10.15 4.96
CA LEU A 109 -13.75 -10.47 5.86
C LEU A 109 -13.82 -12.00 6.01
N THR A 110 -13.47 -12.48 7.19
CA THR A 110 -13.72 -13.87 7.57
C THR A 110 -15.11 -13.91 8.20
N PRO A 111 -16.07 -14.69 7.65
CA PRO A 111 -17.36 -14.84 8.31
C PRO A 111 -17.11 -15.46 9.68
N ARG A 112 -17.78 -14.94 10.71
CA ARG A 112 -17.73 -15.56 12.04
C ARG A 112 -18.35 -16.97 11.88
N PRO A 113 -17.61 -18.04 12.19
CA PRO A 113 -18.14 -19.39 12.08
C PRO A 113 -19.40 -19.50 12.94
N LEU A 114 -20.52 -19.88 12.33
CA LEU A 114 -21.74 -20.22 13.06
C LEU A 114 -21.70 -21.72 13.34
N HIS A 115 -21.86 -22.12 14.60
CA HIS A 115 -21.97 -23.54 14.95
C HIS A 115 -23.27 -24.11 14.36
N GLU A 116 -23.26 -25.34 13.84
CA GLU A 116 -24.43 -25.95 13.17
C GLU A 116 -25.68 -25.98 14.05
N LYS A 117 -25.50 -26.19 15.36
CA LYS A 117 -26.59 -26.18 16.36
C LYS A 117 -26.96 -24.78 16.88
N SER A 118 -26.41 -23.72 16.30
CA SER A 118 -26.70 -22.34 16.69
C SER A 118 -28.08 -21.96 16.16
N ASP A 119 -29.11 -22.08 16.99
CA ASP A 119 -30.43 -21.54 16.70
C ASP A 119 -30.49 -20.03 17.03
N PRO A 120 -30.61 -19.14 16.02
CA PRO A 120 -30.68 -17.70 16.26
C PRO A 120 -31.87 -17.31 17.13
N ALA A 121 -32.99 -18.05 17.09
CA ALA A 121 -34.16 -17.77 17.93
C ALA A 121 -33.87 -18.10 19.40
N ALA A 122 -33.23 -19.24 19.68
CA ALA A 122 -32.81 -19.62 21.03
C ALA A 122 -31.77 -18.65 21.62
N VAL A 123 -30.84 -18.14 20.79
CA VAL A 123 -29.85 -17.13 21.23
C VAL A 123 -30.54 -15.81 21.61
N VAL A 124 -31.54 -15.36 20.84
CA VAL A 124 -32.31 -14.14 21.16
C VAL A 124 -33.14 -14.34 22.43
N ALA A 125 -33.81 -15.48 22.58
CA ALA A 125 -34.58 -15.81 23.77
C ALA A 125 -33.69 -15.84 25.03
N PHE A 126 -32.52 -16.47 24.95
CA PHE A 126 -31.54 -16.48 26.04
C PHE A 126 -31.05 -15.07 26.39
N LYS A 127 -30.72 -14.24 25.40
CA LYS A 127 -30.31 -12.84 25.64
C LYS A 127 -31.40 -12.03 26.35
N ASN A 128 -32.67 -12.22 26.00
CA ASN A 128 -33.78 -11.52 26.64
C ASN A 128 -34.10 -12.05 28.04
N GLN A 129 -33.77 -13.32 28.34
CA GLN A 129 -33.98 -13.96 29.65
C GLN A 129 -32.78 -13.90 30.58
N ALA A 130 -31.61 -13.47 30.09
CA ALA A 130 -30.39 -13.43 30.88
C ALA A 130 -30.50 -12.33 31.97
N PRO A 131 -30.31 -12.67 33.26
CA PRO A 131 -30.54 -11.74 34.37
C PRO A 131 -29.45 -10.66 34.54
N PHE A 132 -28.49 -10.57 33.62
CA PHE A 132 -27.33 -9.67 33.71
C PHE A 132 -27.08 -8.85 32.43
N LEU A 133 -28.13 -8.52 31.68
CA LEU A 133 -28.10 -7.45 30.67
C LEU A 133 -28.93 -6.25 31.14
#